data_AF-A0AAW1F8F6-F1
#
_entry.id   AF-A0AAW1F8F6-F1
#
_cell.length_a   1.000
_cell.length_b   1.000
_cell.length_c   1.000
_cell.angle_alpha   90.00
_cell.angle_beta   90.00
_cell.angle_gamma   90.00
#
_symmetry.space_group_name_H-M   'P 1'
#
loop_
_entity.id
_entity.type
_entity.pdbx_description
1 polymer ?
#
loop_
_entity_poly.entity_id
_entity_poly.type
_entity_poly.pdbx_seq_one_letter_code
_entity_poly.pdbx_strand_id
1 'polypeptide(L)'
;MVDDVQMAYCDSDGKIEEPKPVWMRDFMKDNPQQMQWYTRRCFNNQQFLIANLDDFKQRLNQTGGAHILQRMEGCEWDDETGEVTGFSQYGYDGEDFIVLDLQTLTWTAPRQQAFITKLRWDADKPRSEYNKYYYIHECPYWLKKSVHYGRSFLQRTDLPSVSLLQKTPSSPVTCHATGFYPDRAMMYWRKDGEEHHEDVDHGEMLPNHDGSFQISVDLILSSVAPEDWRRYDCVFHLSGVEDDIVTKLDKAQIRTNSVSPSEFPAGVTGVVVGLLLLLALCIAGLFIWRRNNNGFIPANTE
;
A
#
# COMPACT_ATOMS: atom_id res chain seq x y z
N MET A 1 -7.69 -13.25 7.54
CA MET A 1 -7.47 -13.11 6.09
C MET A 1 -7.59 -14.48 5.47
N VAL A 2 -7.81 -14.57 4.17
CA VAL A 2 -7.73 -15.82 3.38
C VAL A 2 -6.98 -15.45 2.10
N ASP A 3 -5.87 -16.12 1.83
CA ASP A 3 -4.92 -15.81 0.73
C ASP A 3 -4.65 -14.30 0.61
N ASP A 4 -4.23 -13.69 1.73
CA ASP A 4 -3.90 -12.26 1.87
C ASP A 4 -5.06 -11.27 1.61
N VAL A 5 -6.26 -11.78 1.35
CA VAL A 5 -7.45 -10.94 1.23
C VAL A 5 -8.09 -10.75 2.61
N GLN A 6 -8.42 -9.49 2.92
CA GLN A 6 -9.13 -9.14 4.16
C GLN A 6 -10.57 -9.66 4.11
N MET A 7 -10.89 -10.59 5.00
CA MET A 7 -12.21 -11.23 5.05
C MET A 7 -13.19 -10.55 5.98
N ALA A 8 -12.69 -9.96 7.06
CA ALA A 8 -13.50 -9.30 8.06
C ALA A 8 -12.62 -8.31 8.83
N TYR A 9 -13.26 -7.30 9.41
CA TYR A 9 -12.61 -6.31 10.24
C TYR A 9 -13.48 -6.05 11.47
N CYS A 10 -12.84 -5.77 12.60
CA CYS A 10 -13.51 -5.25 13.77
C CYS A 10 -12.60 -4.31 14.56
N ASP A 11 -13.22 -3.35 15.25
CA ASP A 11 -12.52 -2.35 16.05
C ASP A 11 -12.75 -2.52 17.56
N SER A 12 -12.18 -1.63 18.36
CA SER A 12 -12.29 -1.64 19.82
C SER A 12 -13.69 -1.30 20.36
N ASP A 13 -14.57 -0.73 19.54
CA ASP A 13 -15.97 -0.52 19.92
C ASP A 13 -16.79 -1.79 19.71
N GLY A 14 -16.18 -2.85 19.18
CA GLY A 14 -16.86 -4.07 18.78
C GLY A 14 -17.67 -3.89 17.49
N LYS A 15 -17.42 -2.82 16.73
CA LYS A 15 -18.04 -2.66 15.42
C LYS A 15 -17.42 -3.68 14.49
N ILE A 16 -18.29 -4.40 13.78
CA ILE A 16 -17.88 -5.35 12.76
C ILE A 16 -18.23 -4.73 11.42
N GLU A 17 -17.22 -4.51 10.61
CA GLU A 17 -17.44 -4.05 9.24
C GLU A 17 -17.88 -5.21 8.36
N GLU A 18 -18.73 -4.88 7.40
CA GLU A 18 -19.17 -5.84 6.40
C GLU A 18 -17.97 -6.25 5.53
N PRO A 19 -17.80 -7.56 5.23
CA PRO A 19 -16.77 -8.02 4.32
C PRO A 19 -16.82 -7.29 2.97
N LYS A 20 -15.65 -6.81 2.51
CA LYS A 20 -15.54 -6.16 1.18
C LYS A 20 -15.82 -7.13 0.03
N PRO A 21 -15.25 -8.35 0.00
CA PRO A 21 -15.52 -9.28 -1.08
C PRO A 21 -16.96 -9.82 -1.01
N VAL A 22 -17.68 -9.76 -2.13
CA VAL A 22 -19.09 -10.22 -2.22
C VAL A 22 -19.23 -11.66 -1.75
N TRP A 23 -18.35 -12.55 -2.22
CA TRP A 23 -18.39 -13.97 -1.87
C TRP A 23 -18.22 -14.22 -0.37
N MET A 24 -17.49 -13.35 0.34
CA MET A 24 -17.29 -13.48 1.78
C MET A 24 -18.55 -13.06 2.55
N ARG A 25 -19.31 -12.09 2.03
CA ARG A 25 -20.64 -11.75 2.58
C ARG A 25 -21.61 -12.91 2.45
N ASP A 26 -21.64 -13.53 1.27
CA ASP A 26 -22.49 -14.69 1.01
C ASP A 26 -22.08 -15.88 1.90
N PHE A 27 -20.77 -16.12 2.04
CA PHE A 27 -20.25 -17.12 2.96
C PHE A 27 -20.69 -16.88 4.40
N MET A 28 -20.59 -15.66 4.93
CA MET A 28 -21.02 -15.34 6.30
C MET A 28 -22.53 -15.48 6.49
N LYS A 29 -23.32 -15.11 5.47
CA LYS A 29 -24.78 -15.24 5.47
C LYS A 29 -25.23 -16.69 5.49
N ASP A 30 -24.60 -17.54 4.69
CA ASP A 30 -24.90 -18.97 4.62
C ASP A 30 -24.35 -19.75 5.83
N ASN A 31 -23.39 -19.17 6.55
CA ASN A 31 -22.74 -19.77 7.71
C ASN A 31 -22.88 -18.87 8.96
N PRO A 32 -24.10 -18.68 9.48
CA PRO A 32 -24.35 -17.76 10.61
C PRO A 32 -23.59 -18.15 11.88
N GLN A 33 -23.28 -19.44 12.05
CA GLN A 33 -22.44 -19.93 13.15
C GLN A 33 -21.02 -19.34 13.06
N GLN A 34 -20.47 -19.21 11.85
CA GLN A 34 -19.16 -18.64 11.63
C GLN A 34 -19.14 -17.13 11.89
N MET A 35 -20.20 -16.42 11.47
CA MET A 35 -20.36 -15.00 11.79
C MET A 35 -20.51 -14.75 13.30
N GLN A 36 -21.25 -15.60 14.00
CA GLN A 36 -21.37 -15.55 15.46
C GLN A 36 -20.04 -15.84 16.16
N TRP A 37 -19.31 -16.85 15.68
CA TRP A 37 -17.97 -17.18 16.17
C TRP A 37 -17.02 -15.99 15.99
N TYR A 38 -17.00 -15.37 14.80
CA TYR A 38 -16.17 -14.21 14.50
C TYR A 38 -16.51 -13.02 15.41
N THR A 39 -17.81 -12.71 15.56
CA THR A 39 -18.29 -11.67 16.46
C THR A 39 -17.78 -11.89 17.88
N ARG A 40 -17.99 -13.10 18.42
CA ARG A 40 -17.54 -13.46 19.78
C ARG A 40 -16.01 -13.41 19.90
N ARG A 41 -15.29 -13.85 18.87
CA ARG A 41 -13.82 -13.84 18.82
C ARG A 41 -13.28 -12.42 18.88
N CYS A 42 -13.89 -11.47 18.17
CA CYS A 42 -13.49 -10.07 18.22
C CYS A 42 -13.52 -9.52 19.66
N PHE A 43 -14.66 -9.63 20.34
CA PHE A 43 -14.82 -9.16 21.73
C PHE A 43 -13.88 -9.88 22.71
N ASN A 44 -13.82 -11.22 22.62
CA ASN A 44 -12.97 -12.00 23.50
C ASN A 44 -11.48 -11.69 23.30
N ASN A 45 -11.05 -11.50 22.05
CA ASN A 45 -9.65 -11.15 21.74
C ASN A 45 -9.27 -9.78 22.27
N GLN A 46 -10.16 -8.79 22.16
CA GLN A 46 -9.90 -7.47 22.71
C GLN A 46 -9.67 -7.54 24.22
N GLN A 47 -10.58 -8.18 24.97
CA GLN A 47 -10.44 -8.32 26.42
C GLN A 47 -9.19 -9.11 26.80
N PHE A 48 -8.90 -10.19 26.06
CA PHE A 48 -7.72 -11.00 26.26
C PHE A 48 -6.42 -10.20 26.04
N LEU A 49 -6.34 -9.42 24.96
CA LEU A 49 -5.14 -8.64 24.63
C LEU A 49 -4.91 -7.50 25.63
N ILE A 50 -5.97 -6.82 26.08
CA ILE A 50 -5.86 -5.76 27.11
C ILE A 50 -5.33 -6.35 28.41
N ALA A 51 -5.92 -7.45 28.90
CA ALA A 51 -5.46 -8.09 30.14
C ALA A 51 -4.00 -8.55 30.05
N ASN A 52 -3.58 -9.12 28.91
CA ASN A 52 -2.19 -9.54 28.74
C ASN A 52 -1.22 -8.37 28.61
N LEU A 53 -1.63 -7.27 27.96
CA LEU A 53 -0.84 -6.05 27.87
C LEU A 53 -0.59 -5.47 29.27
N ASP A 54 -1.61 -5.42 30.13
CA ASP A 54 -1.47 -4.95 31.51
C ASP A 54 -0.58 -5.88 32.34
N ASP A 55 -0.75 -7.20 32.23
CA ASP A 55 0.11 -8.17 32.89
C ASP A 55 1.58 -8.08 32.40
N PHE A 56 1.82 -7.78 31.13
CA PHE A 56 3.17 -7.61 30.59
C PHE A 56 3.81 -6.34 31.14
N LYS A 57 3.09 -5.21 31.14
CA LYS A 57 3.57 -3.96 31.74
C LYS A 57 3.98 -4.14 33.20
N GLN A 58 3.13 -4.81 33.99
CA GLN A 58 3.44 -5.09 35.40
C GLN A 58 4.69 -5.97 35.55
N ARG A 59 4.80 -7.05 34.77
CA ARG A 59 5.95 -7.97 34.84
C ARG A 59 7.26 -7.35 34.40
N LEU A 60 7.20 -6.38 33.48
CA LEU A 60 8.36 -5.65 32.97
C LEU A 60 8.65 -4.37 33.75
N ASN A 61 7.92 -4.11 34.84
CA ASN A 61 8.03 -2.90 35.67
C ASN A 61 7.88 -1.61 34.84
N GLN A 62 7.05 -1.64 33.80
CA GLN A 62 6.77 -0.49 32.94
C GLN A 62 5.63 0.33 33.56
N THR A 63 5.95 1.54 34.02
CA THR A 63 5.03 2.42 34.75
C THR A 63 4.41 3.52 33.89
N GLY A 64 4.82 3.63 32.63
CA GLY A 64 4.32 4.62 31.68
C GLY A 64 4.85 4.35 30.27
N GLY A 65 4.43 5.17 29.31
CA GLY A 65 4.74 4.97 27.90
C GLY A 65 3.63 4.23 27.14
N ALA A 66 3.65 4.37 25.81
CA ALA A 66 2.80 3.60 24.92
C ALA A 66 3.47 2.25 24.66
N HIS A 67 2.72 1.17 24.88
CA HIS A 67 3.18 -0.19 24.62
C HIS A 67 2.19 -0.87 23.69
N ILE A 68 2.72 -1.71 22.81
CA ILE A 68 1.95 -2.36 21.75
C ILE A 68 2.06 -3.86 21.91
N LEU A 69 0.91 -4.54 22.00
CA LEU A 69 0.82 -5.99 21.93
C LEU A 69 0.14 -6.39 20.62
N GLN A 70 0.83 -7.17 19.81
CA GLN A 70 0.33 -7.73 18.56
C GLN A 70 0.15 -9.23 18.71
N ARG A 71 -0.86 -9.79 18.04
CA ARG A 71 -1.08 -11.23 17.96
C ARG A 71 -1.31 -11.59 16.49
N MET A 72 -0.57 -12.57 16.01
CA MET A 72 -0.79 -13.19 14.71
C MET A 72 -1.13 -14.66 14.94
N GLU A 73 -2.22 -15.11 14.34
CA GLU A 73 -2.72 -16.46 14.52
C GLU A 73 -3.48 -16.94 13.30
N GLY A 74 -3.41 -18.23 13.01
CA GLY A 74 -4.03 -18.79 11.83
C GLY A 74 -3.60 -20.23 11.57
N CYS A 75 -3.97 -20.70 10.40
CA CYS A 75 -3.53 -21.96 9.85
C CYS A 75 -3.25 -21.77 8.36
N GLU A 76 -2.35 -22.57 7.84
CA GLU A 76 -2.11 -22.72 6.42
C GLU A 76 -2.52 -24.14 6.03
N TRP A 77 -3.02 -24.29 4.81
CA TRP A 77 -3.44 -25.56 4.27
C TRP A 77 -2.83 -25.70 2.88
N ASP A 78 -2.06 -26.75 2.69
CA ASP A 78 -1.53 -27.16 1.39
C ASP A 78 -2.58 -28.05 0.69
N ASP A 79 -3.05 -27.63 -0.47
CA ASP A 79 -4.08 -28.34 -1.24
C ASP A 79 -3.54 -29.50 -2.08
N GLU A 80 -2.23 -29.61 -2.27
CA GLU A 80 -1.56 -30.73 -2.93
C GLU A 80 -1.27 -31.87 -1.95
N THR A 81 -0.64 -31.56 -0.82
CA THR A 81 -0.22 -32.56 0.18
C THR A 81 -1.29 -32.83 1.23
N GLY A 82 -2.21 -31.88 1.43
CA GLY A 82 -3.17 -31.90 2.52
C GLY A 82 -2.59 -31.52 3.88
N GLU A 83 -1.31 -31.11 3.93
CA GLU A 83 -0.65 -30.67 5.16
C GLU A 83 -1.34 -29.43 5.73
N VAL A 84 -1.43 -29.38 7.06
CA VAL A 84 -1.94 -28.24 7.80
C VAL A 84 -0.90 -27.82 8.82
N THR A 85 -0.50 -26.56 8.73
CA THR A 85 0.32 -25.90 9.75
C THR A 85 -0.56 -24.90 10.49
N GLY A 86 -0.28 -24.71 11.77
CA GLY A 86 -0.98 -23.75 12.61
C GLY A 86 0.04 -22.85 13.29
N PHE A 87 -0.34 -21.60 13.54
CA PHE A 87 0.54 -20.64 14.19
C PHE A 87 -0.22 -19.76 15.17
N SER A 88 0.47 -19.39 16.25
CA SER A 88 0.00 -18.47 17.28
C SER A 88 1.21 -17.77 17.89
N GLN A 89 1.41 -16.51 17.53
CA GLN A 89 2.56 -15.72 17.93
C GLN A 89 2.15 -14.34 18.41
N TYR A 90 2.95 -13.80 19.31
CA TYR A 90 2.75 -12.48 19.88
C TYR A 90 4.01 -11.64 19.70
N GLY A 91 3.80 -10.39 19.32
CA GLY A 91 4.82 -9.35 19.27
C GLY A 91 4.58 -8.32 20.37
N TYR A 92 5.64 -7.80 20.96
CA TYR A 92 5.59 -6.78 22.00
C TYR A 92 6.53 -5.64 21.67
N ASP A 93 6.00 -4.41 21.61
CA ASP A 93 6.73 -3.19 21.22
C ASP A 93 7.49 -3.33 19.87
N GLY A 94 6.89 -4.06 18.92
CA GLY A 94 7.43 -4.29 17.58
C GLY A 94 8.43 -5.43 17.46
N GLU A 95 8.71 -6.17 18.55
CA GLU A 95 9.61 -7.32 18.54
C GLU A 95 8.89 -8.65 18.80
N ASP A 96 9.44 -9.75 18.26
CA ASP A 96 8.96 -11.10 18.57
C ASP A 96 9.05 -11.39 20.08
N PHE A 97 7.93 -11.78 20.68
CA PHE A 97 7.82 -11.92 22.13
C PHE A 97 7.62 -13.36 22.58
N ILE A 98 6.60 -14.06 22.07
CA ILE A 98 6.35 -15.45 22.42
C ILE A 98 5.59 -16.19 21.32
N VAL A 99 5.97 -17.44 21.04
CA VAL A 99 5.44 -18.26 19.93
C VAL A 99 5.02 -19.63 20.46
N LEU A 100 3.85 -20.14 20.07
CA LEU A 100 3.40 -21.48 20.44
C LEU A 100 3.89 -22.51 19.42
N ASP A 101 4.58 -23.54 19.90
CA ASP A 101 4.84 -24.76 19.16
C ASP A 101 3.67 -25.75 19.37
N LEU A 102 2.90 -25.99 18.31
CA LEU A 102 1.74 -26.89 18.33
C LEU A 102 2.11 -28.37 18.34
N GLN A 103 3.34 -28.74 17.99
CA GLN A 103 3.82 -30.11 18.04
C GLN A 103 4.14 -30.50 19.49
N THR A 104 4.92 -29.65 20.17
CA THR A 104 5.36 -29.90 21.56
C THR A 104 4.37 -29.37 22.61
N LEU A 105 3.43 -28.51 22.22
CA LEU A 105 2.52 -27.79 23.12
C LEU A 105 3.29 -26.99 24.19
N THR A 106 4.35 -26.32 23.73
CA THR A 106 5.16 -25.44 24.56
C THR A 106 5.39 -24.10 23.86
N TRP A 107 5.62 -23.06 24.65
CA TRP A 107 5.86 -21.71 24.15
C TRP A 107 7.35 -21.44 24.04
N THR A 108 7.81 -20.82 22.96
CA THR A 108 9.18 -20.32 22.81
C THR A 108 9.20 -18.84 23.15
N ALA A 109 10.16 -18.43 23.98
CA ALA A 109 10.38 -17.04 24.39
C ALA A 109 11.72 -16.53 23.79
N PRO A 110 11.71 -15.84 22.65
CA PRO A 110 12.94 -15.33 22.01
C PRO A 110 13.66 -14.27 22.86
N ARG A 111 12.91 -13.57 23.73
CA ARG A 111 13.43 -12.55 24.64
C ARG A 111 13.31 -13.01 26.09
N GLN A 112 14.31 -12.68 26.90
CA GLN A 112 14.31 -13.01 28.33
C GLN A 112 13.13 -12.39 29.09
N GLN A 113 12.65 -11.24 28.61
CA GLN A 113 11.45 -10.56 29.11
C GLN A 113 10.18 -11.43 29.03
N ALA A 114 10.09 -12.35 28.07
CA ALA A 114 8.95 -13.24 27.90
C ALA A 114 9.03 -14.54 28.72
N PHE A 115 10.14 -14.81 29.41
CA PHE A 115 10.38 -16.09 30.07
C PHE A 115 9.34 -16.42 31.16
N ILE A 116 8.96 -15.44 31.98
CA ILE A 116 7.92 -15.63 33.00
C ILE A 116 6.55 -15.92 32.35
N THR A 117 6.25 -15.28 31.22
CA THR A 117 5.04 -15.56 30.44
C THR A 117 5.05 -16.98 29.89
N LYS A 118 6.17 -17.42 29.32
CA LYS A 118 6.37 -18.81 28.86
C LYS A 118 6.06 -19.81 29.96
N LEU A 119 6.66 -19.68 31.15
CA LEU A 119 6.43 -20.64 32.24
C LEU A 119 4.94 -20.73 32.64
N ARG A 120 4.25 -19.59 32.69
CA ARG A 120 2.82 -19.55 33.01
C ARG A 120 1.96 -20.21 31.93
N TRP A 121 2.23 -19.88 30.66
CA TRP A 121 1.44 -20.39 29.55
C TRP A 121 1.75 -21.87 29.25
N ASP A 122 2.98 -22.33 29.50
CA ASP A 122 3.35 -23.76 29.44
C ASP A 122 2.63 -24.61 30.49
N ALA A 123 2.33 -24.02 31.66
CA ALA A 123 1.58 -24.66 32.74
C ALA A 123 0.07 -24.75 32.43
N ASP A 124 -0.45 -23.90 31.55
CA ASP A 124 -1.85 -23.91 31.09
C ASP A 124 -2.02 -24.93 29.95
N LYS A 125 -2.00 -26.21 30.33
CA LYS A 125 -2.22 -27.33 29.39
C LYS A 125 -3.58 -27.29 28.70
N PRO A 126 -4.72 -27.03 29.39
CA PRO A 126 -6.02 -26.94 28.74
C PRO A 126 -6.06 -25.90 27.60
N ARG A 127 -5.45 -24.73 27.80
CA ARG A 127 -5.35 -23.71 26.75
C ARG A 127 -4.51 -24.18 25.56
N SER A 128 -3.39 -24.84 25.81
CA SER A 128 -2.49 -25.32 24.75
C SER A 128 -3.15 -26.41 23.90
N GLU A 129 -3.88 -27.34 24.54
CA GLU A 129 -4.68 -28.36 23.85
C GLU A 129 -5.83 -27.74 23.03
N TYR A 130 -6.55 -26.76 23.59
CA TYR A 130 -7.58 -26.02 22.86
C TYR A 130 -7.02 -25.32 21.62
N ASN A 131 -5.88 -24.63 21.78
CA ASN A 131 -5.19 -23.97 20.66
C ASN A 131 -4.83 -24.97 19.56
N LYS A 132 -4.26 -26.12 19.92
CA LYS A 132 -3.93 -27.17 18.95
C LYS A 132 -5.15 -27.67 18.20
N TYR A 133 -6.23 -27.97 18.92
CA TYR A 133 -7.47 -28.40 18.28
C TYR A 133 -8.01 -27.34 17.31
N TYR A 134 -8.02 -26.07 17.73
CA TYR A 134 -8.48 -24.97 16.89
C TYR A 134 -7.64 -24.82 15.61
N TYR A 135 -6.31 -24.71 15.72
CA TYR A 135 -5.48 -24.44 14.55
C TYR A 135 -5.30 -25.64 13.62
N ILE A 136 -5.35 -26.88 14.14
CA ILE A 136 -5.13 -28.09 13.34
C ILE A 136 -6.45 -28.68 12.79
N HIS A 137 -7.61 -28.37 13.38
CA HIS A 137 -8.89 -28.94 12.94
C HIS A 137 -9.92 -27.88 12.55
N GLU A 138 -10.26 -26.94 13.42
CA GLU A 138 -11.33 -25.97 13.14
C GLU A 138 -10.93 -24.95 12.08
N CYS A 139 -9.74 -24.39 12.20
CA CYS A 139 -9.21 -23.40 11.27
C CYS A 139 -9.15 -23.93 9.83
N PRO A 140 -8.51 -25.07 9.52
CA PRO A 140 -8.44 -25.57 8.14
C PRO A 140 -9.82 -25.99 7.60
N TYR A 141 -10.73 -26.46 8.46
CA TYR A 141 -12.11 -26.75 8.04
C TYR A 141 -12.82 -25.50 7.50
N TRP A 142 -12.74 -24.39 8.25
CA TRP A 142 -13.33 -23.13 7.81
C TRP A 142 -12.58 -22.52 6.62
N LEU A 143 -11.25 -22.59 6.61
CA LEU A 143 -10.41 -22.13 5.50
C LEU A 143 -10.81 -22.81 4.19
N LYS A 144 -10.88 -24.15 4.17
CA LYS A 144 -11.30 -24.93 2.98
C LYS A 144 -12.68 -24.50 2.47
N LYS A 145 -13.62 -24.26 3.39
CA LYS A 145 -14.98 -23.82 3.04
C LYS A 145 -14.97 -22.40 2.47
N SER A 146 -14.23 -21.48 3.07
CA SER A 146 -14.09 -20.10 2.58
C SER A 146 -13.42 -20.07 1.20
N VAL A 147 -12.33 -20.83 1.00
CA VAL A 147 -11.66 -20.97 -0.31
C VAL A 147 -12.61 -21.54 -1.36
N HIS A 148 -13.45 -22.51 -1.01
CA HIS A 148 -14.45 -23.04 -1.94
C HIS A 148 -15.46 -21.97 -2.38
N TYR A 149 -15.96 -21.14 -1.45
CA TYR A 149 -16.87 -20.04 -1.74
C TYR A 149 -16.19 -18.93 -2.58
N GLY A 150 -14.96 -18.58 -2.21
CA GLY A 150 -14.20 -17.51 -2.84
C GLY A 150 -13.40 -17.92 -4.07
N ARG A 151 -13.49 -19.18 -4.51
CA ARG A 151 -12.57 -19.77 -5.51
C ARG A 151 -12.39 -18.92 -6.75
N SER A 152 -13.49 -18.46 -7.35
CA SER A 152 -13.45 -17.65 -8.57
C SER A 152 -12.76 -16.29 -8.37
N PHE A 153 -12.79 -15.76 -7.16
CA PHE A 153 -12.13 -14.51 -6.80
C PHE A 153 -10.67 -14.74 -6.39
N LEU A 154 -10.40 -15.71 -5.52
CA LEU A 154 -9.09 -15.98 -4.93
C LEU A 154 -8.11 -16.58 -5.93
N GLN A 155 -8.60 -17.36 -6.89
CA GLN A 155 -7.78 -18.03 -7.91
C GLN A 155 -7.84 -17.34 -9.27
N ARG A 156 -8.34 -16.09 -9.33
CA ARG A 156 -8.34 -15.36 -10.58
C ARG A 156 -6.92 -14.93 -10.95
N THR A 157 -6.71 -14.74 -12.24
CA THR A 157 -5.49 -14.16 -12.78
C THR A 157 -5.90 -13.02 -13.67
N ASP A 158 -5.70 -11.80 -13.17
CA ASP A 158 -6.03 -10.58 -13.89
C ASP A 158 -4.72 -9.97 -14.38
N LEU A 159 -4.60 -9.76 -15.69
CA LEU A 159 -3.44 -9.07 -16.28
C LEU A 159 -3.63 -7.55 -16.20
N PRO A 160 -2.55 -6.77 -15.96
CA PRO A 160 -2.67 -5.32 -15.86
C PRO A 160 -2.92 -4.66 -17.23
N SER A 161 -3.44 -3.44 -17.15
CA SER A 161 -3.18 -2.43 -18.16
C SER A 161 -1.88 -1.70 -17.83
N VAL A 162 -0.96 -1.62 -18.79
CA VAL A 162 0.33 -0.93 -18.63
C VAL A 162 0.33 0.37 -19.43
N SER A 163 0.82 1.45 -18.83
CA SER A 163 0.91 2.75 -19.48
C SER A 163 2.20 3.48 -19.12
N LEU A 164 2.74 4.23 -20.10
CA LEU A 164 3.87 5.14 -19.88
C LEU A 164 3.33 6.54 -19.62
N LEU A 165 3.70 7.10 -18.47
CA LEU A 165 3.22 8.39 -17.99
C LEU A 165 4.39 9.34 -17.81
N GLN A 166 4.20 10.62 -18.13
CA GLN A 166 5.21 11.64 -17.87
C GLN A 166 4.54 12.98 -17.52
N LYS A 167 4.90 13.56 -16.38
CA LYS A 167 4.29 14.83 -15.90
C LYS A 167 4.72 16.02 -16.76
N THR A 168 6.01 16.14 -17.05
CA THR A 168 6.62 17.16 -17.91
C THR A 168 7.76 16.53 -18.71
N PRO A 169 8.24 17.15 -19.82
CA PRO A 169 9.35 16.59 -20.60
C PRO A 169 10.66 16.34 -19.82
N SER A 170 10.84 17.00 -18.67
CA SER A 170 12.00 16.83 -17.78
C SER A 170 11.73 15.88 -16.61
N SER A 171 10.50 15.40 -16.43
CA SER A 171 10.15 14.45 -15.38
C SER A 171 10.62 13.05 -15.77
N PRO A 172 10.86 12.16 -14.79
CA PRO A 172 11.03 10.74 -15.05
C PRO A 172 9.83 10.19 -15.83
N VAL A 173 10.07 9.16 -16.64
CA VAL A 173 9.01 8.40 -17.29
C VAL A 173 8.58 7.30 -16.33
N THR A 174 7.33 7.36 -15.89
CA THR A 174 6.70 6.36 -15.04
C THR A 174 6.09 5.28 -15.92
N CYS A 175 6.55 4.04 -15.80
CA CYS A 175 5.79 2.90 -16.29
C CYS A 175 4.83 2.45 -15.17
N HIS A 176 3.52 2.49 -15.43
CA HIS A 176 2.48 2.19 -14.44
C HIS A 176 1.64 1.02 -14.92
N ALA A 177 1.51 0.00 -14.07
CA ALA A 177 0.66 -1.17 -14.27
C ALA A 177 -0.47 -1.16 -13.23
N THR A 178 -1.71 -1.37 -13.66
CA THR A 178 -2.87 -1.42 -12.76
C THR A 178 -3.92 -2.42 -13.22
N GLY A 179 -4.69 -2.96 -12.28
CA GLY A 179 -5.77 -3.90 -12.55
C GLY A 179 -5.32 -5.36 -12.56
N PHE A 180 -4.20 -5.68 -11.93
CA PHE A 180 -3.70 -7.06 -11.88
C PHE A 180 -4.00 -7.75 -10.55
N TYR A 181 -4.03 -9.08 -10.57
CA TYR A 181 -4.19 -9.94 -9.40
C TYR A 181 -3.57 -11.32 -9.70
N PRO A 182 -2.84 -11.96 -8.76
CA PRO A 182 -2.59 -11.57 -7.37
C PRO A 182 -1.53 -10.45 -7.21
N ASP A 183 -1.19 -10.11 -5.97
CA ASP A 183 -0.14 -9.15 -5.59
C ASP A 183 1.30 -9.67 -5.75
N ARG A 184 1.47 -10.77 -6.49
CA ARG A 184 2.78 -11.39 -6.75
C ARG A 184 3.23 -11.02 -8.15
N ALA A 185 3.70 -9.79 -8.31
CA ALA A 185 4.17 -9.26 -9.58
C ALA A 185 5.49 -8.53 -9.43
N MET A 186 6.26 -8.48 -10.52
CA MET A 186 7.49 -7.71 -10.65
C MET A 186 7.38 -6.75 -11.82
N MET A 187 8.02 -5.59 -11.68
CA MET A 187 8.06 -4.58 -12.71
C MET A 187 9.45 -3.96 -12.73
N TYR A 188 10.04 -3.82 -13.91
CA TYR A 188 11.41 -3.33 -14.08
C TYR A 188 11.64 -2.78 -15.48
N TRP A 189 12.72 -2.04 -15.65
CA TRP A 189 13.18 -1.56 -16.96
C TRP A 189 14.23 -2.49 -17.52
N ARG A 190 14.19 -2.74 -18.83
CA ARG A 190 15.30 -3.32 -19.58
C ARG A 190 15.89 -2.29 -20.52
N LYS A 191 17.19 -2.46 -20.80
CA LYS A 191 17.91 -1.76 -21.86
C LYS A 191 18.60 -2.80 -22.73
N ASP A 192 18.31 -2.78 -24.02
CA ASP A 192 18.87 -3.72 -25.00
C ASP A 192 18.68 -5.21 -24.62
N GLY A 193 17.59 -5.51 -23.89
CA GLY A 193 17.24 -6.86 -23.44
C GLY A 193 17.78 -7.29 -22.07
N GLU A 194 18.59 -6.46 -21.41
CA GLU A 194 19.10 -6.72 -20.05
C GLU A 194 18.40 -5.83 -19.02
N GLU A 195 18.17 -6.33 -17.81
CA GLU A 195 17.59 -5.55 -16.72
C GLU A 195 18.48 -4.34 -16.38
N HIS A 196 17.83 -3.18 -16.21
CA HIS A 196 18.48 -1.90 -16.00
C HIS A 196 18.14 -1.37 -14.60
N HIS A 197 19.18 -1.01 -13.84
CA HIS A 197 19.04 -0.56 -12.45
C HIS A 197 19.50 0.88 -12.21
N GLU A 198 20.26 1.47 -13.14
CA GLU A 198 20.73 2.86 -13.00
C GLU A 198 19.59 3.82 -13.31
N ASP A 199 19.46 4.91 -12.55
CA ASP A 199 18.44 5.94 -12.78
C ASP A 199 16.99 5.40 -12.77
N VAL A 200 16.77 4.29 -12.06
CA VAL A 200 15.48 3.62 -11.88
C VAL A 200 15.02 3.72 -10.42
N ASP A 201 13.75 4.08 -10.21
CA ASP A 201 13.10 4.12 -8.90
C ASP A 201 11.85 3.25 -8.89
N HIS A 202 11.75 2.33 -7.93
CA HIS A 202 10.63 1.39 -7.84
C HIS A 202 9.58 1.92 -6.87
N GLY A 203 8.35 2.07 -7.36
CA GLY A 203 7.20 2.39 -6.54
C GLY A 203 6.73 1.19 -5.72
N GLU A 204 6.01 1.49 -4.63
CA GLU A 204 5.33 0.46 -3.83
C GLU A 204 4.15 -0.15 -4.60
N MET A 205 3.86 -1.42 -4.33
CA MET A 205 2.62 -2.04 -4.80
C MET A 205 1.46 -1.58 -3.92
N LEU A 206 0.39 -1.09 -4.55
CA LEU A 206 -0.76 -0.52 -3.86
C LEU A 206 -2.04 -1.29 -4.23
N PRO A 207 -2.96 -1.53 -3.28
CA PRO A 207 -4.25 -2.15 -3.56
C PRO A 207 -5.24 -1.16 -4.18
N ASN A 208 -6.12 -1.66 -5.05
CA ASN A 208 -7.26 -0.94 -5.62
C ASN A 208 -8.56 -1.27 -4.86
N HIS A 209 -9.59 -0.44 -5.05
CA HIS A 209 -10.90 -0.63 -4.40
C HIS A 209 -11.65 -1.89 -4.86
N ASP A 210 -11.37 -2.38 -6.07
CA ASP A 210 -11.96 -3.59 -6.64
C ASP A 210 -11.23 -4.88 -6.24
N GLY A 211 -10.16 -4.76 -5.44
CA GLY A 211 -9.34 -5.89 -5.00
C GLY A 211 -8.26 -6.32 -5.99
N SER A 212 -8.01 -5.55 -7.06
CA SER A 212 -6.80 -5.65 -7.88
C SER A 212 -5.65 -4.82 -7.28
N PHE A 213 -4.48 -4.84 -7.91
CA PHE A 213 -3.29 -4.12 -7.49
C PHE A 213 -2.78 -3.18 -8.59
N GLN A 214 -1.92 -2.25 -8.18
CA GLN A 214 -1.16 -1.38 -9.06
C GLN A 214 0.29 -1.25 -8.58
N ILE A 215 1.21 -1.03 -9.50
CA ILE A 215 2.64 -0.82 -9.24
C ILE A 215 3.22 0.08 -10.34
N SER A 216 4.31 0.79 -10.01
CA SER A 216 5.02 1.62 -10.99
C SER A 216 6.52 1.56 -10.83
N VAL A 217 7.23 1.82 -11.92
CA VAL A 217 8.68 2.01 -11.94
C VAL A 217 9.04 3.22 -12.80
N ASP A 218 9.78 4.14 -12.20
CA ASP A 218 10.22 5.38 -12.82
C ASP A 218 11.60 5.21 -13.44
N LEU A 219 11.81 5.80 -14.62
CA LEU A 219 13.11 5.88 -15.30
C LEU A 219 13.48 7.33 -15.59
N ILE A 220 14.66 7.75 -15.13
CA ILE A 220 15.20 9.09 -15.36
C ILE A 220 16.02 9.08 -16.65
N LEU A 221 15.61 9.90 -17.62
CA LEU A 221 16.22 9.95 -18.97
C LEU A 221 16.93 11.28 -19.27
N SER A 222 17.21 12.08 -18.24
CA SER A 222 17.78 13.43 -18.36
C SER A 222 19.09 13.48 -19.16
N SER A 223 19.86 12.40 -19.15
CA SER A 223 21.14 12.22 -19.84
C SER A 223 21.05 11.43 -21.15
N VAL A 224 19.87 10.93 -21.51
CA VAL A 224 19.66 9.99 -22.62
C VAL A 224 18.99 10.72 -23.80
N ALA A 225 19.63 10.63 -24.97
CA ALA A 225 19.10 11.21 -26.19
C ALA A 225 17.76 10.55 -26.58
N PRO A 226 16.74 11.31 -27.03
CA PRO A 226 15.42 10.75 -27.40
C PRO A 226 15.47 9.61 -28.42
N GLU A 227 16.48 9.56 -29.26
CA GLU A 227 16.71 8.52 -30.26
C GLU A 227 17.04 7.16 -29.62
N ASP A 228 17.71 7.18 -28.46
CA ASP A 228 18.10 6.00 -27.70
C ASP A 228 16.97 5.47 -26.79
N TRP A 229 15.86 6.20 -26.64
CA TRP A 229 14.75 5.79 -25.77
C TRP A 229 14.16 4.44 -26.17
N ARG A 230 14.14 4.13 -27.48
CA ARG A 230 13.63 2.85 -28.00
C ARG A 230 14.46 1.62 -27.62
N ARG A 231 15.64 1.82 -27.04
CA ARG A 231 16.47 0.75 -26.47
C ARG A 231 15.93 0.28 -25.13
N TYR A 232 15.02 1.05 -24.52
CA TYR A 232 14.41 0.74 -23.25
C TYR A 232 13.02 0.14 -23.44
N ASP A 233 12.70 -0.85 -22.64
CA ASP A 233 11.35 -1.39 -22.50
C ASP A 233 11.03 -1.65 -21.03
N CYS A 234 9.80 -1.37 -20.66
CA CYS A 234 9.27 -1.66 -19.36
C CYS A 234 8.66 -3.06 -19.38
N VAL A 235 9.03 -3.89 -18.43
CA VAL A 235 8.57 -5.27 -18.32
C VAL A 235 7.73 -5.42 -17.07
N PHE A 236 6.55 -6.03 -17.23
CA PHE A 236 5.73 -6.49 -16.13
C PHE A 236 5.61 -8.01 -16.19
N HIS A 237 5.94 -8.66 -15.08
CA HIS A 237 5.86 -10.11 -14.90
C HIS A 237 4.87 -10.43 -13.77
N LEU A 238 3.86 -11.25 -14.05
CA LEU A 238 2.92 -11.74 -13.05
C LEU A 238 3.27 -13.18 -12.67
N SER A 239 3.39 -13.47 -11.38
CA SER A 239 3.67 -14.81 -10.88
C SER A 239 2.59 -15.80 -11.35
N GLY A 240 3.03 -16.95 -11.88
CA GLY A 240 2.14 -17.97 -12.42
C GLY A 240 1.70 -17.73 -13.87
N VAL A 241 2.15 -16.65 -14.51
CA VAL A 241 1.95 -16.38 -15.95
C VAL A 241 3.29 -16.51 -16.68
N GLU A 242 3.30 -17.28 -17.78
CA GLU A 242 4.53 -17.54 -18.55
C GLU A 242 5.00 -16.31 -19.35
N ASP A 243 4.05 -15.57 -19.92
CA ASP A 243 4.34 -14.43 -20.79
C ASP A 243 4.44 -13.11 -20.03
N ASP A 244 5.53 -12.38 -20.30
CA ASP A 244 5.72 -11.01 -19.82
C ASP A 244 4.94 -9.99 -20.65
N ILE A 245 4.47 -8.91 -19.99
CA ILE A 245 3.93 -7.75 -20.68
C ILE A 245 5.05 -6.74 -20.88
N VAL A 246 5.46 -6.56 -22.14
CA VAL A 246 6.55 -5.66 -22.52
C VAL A 246 6.00 -4.40 -23.20
N THR A 247 6.27 -3.25 -22.60
CA THR A 247 5.90 -1.93 -23.14
C THR A 247 7.15 -1.17 -23.56
N LYS A 248 7.38 -1.06 -24.87
CA LYS A 248 8.53 -0.31 -25.41
C LYS A 248 8.42 1.17 -25.09
N LEU A 249 9.52 1.79 -24.68
CA LEU A 249 9.58 3.23 -24.50
C LEU A 249 9.60 3.92 -25.87
N ASP A 250 8.45 4.48 -26.23
CA ASP A 250 8.32 5.38 -27.38
C ASP A 250 7.65 6.67 -26.92
N LYS A 251 8.27 7.81 -27.24
CA LYS A 251 7.76 9.15 -26.92
C LYS A 251 6.32 9.35 -27.38
N ALA A 252 5.89 8.73 -28.49
CA ALA A 252 4.52 8.82 -28.99
C ALA A 252 3.50 8.05 -28.14
N GLN A 253 3.93 7.09 -27.33
CA GLN A 253 3.06 6.30 -26.44
C GLN A 253 2.96 6.89 -25.03
N ILE A 254 3.82 7.85 -24.69
CA ILE A 254 3.82 8.52 -23.38
C ILE A 254 2.59 9.40 -23.27
N ARG A 255 1.80 9.16 -22.22
CA ARG A 255 0.67 10.00 -21.84
C ARG A 255 1.17 11.12 -20.93
N THR A 256 0.91 12.36 -21.34
CA THR A 256 1.25 13.55 -20.56
C THR A 256 0.07 14.51 -20.50
N ASN A 257 -0.09 15.15 -19.35
CA ASN A 257 -1.04 16.25 -19.17
C ASN A 257 -0.37 17.63 -19.36
N SER A 258 0.92 17.67 -19.77
CA SER A 258 1.60 18.93 -20.03
C SER A 258 1.08 19.56 -21.32
N VAL A 259 0.54 20.76 -21.23
CA VAL A 259 0.17 21.58 -22.39
C VAL A 259 1.45 21.97 -23.13
N SER A 260 1.50 21.72 -24.43
CA SER A 260 2.64 22.14 -25.24
C SER A 260 2.71 23.68 -25.27
N PRO A 261 3.90 24.31 -25.10
CA PRO A 261 4.02 25.77 -25.16
C PRO A 261 3.48 26.40 -26.46
N SER A 262 3.38 25.61 -27.52
CA SER A 262 2.81 26.00 -28.82
C SER A 262 1.29 26.18 -28.83
N GLU A 263 0.58 25.74 -27.80
CA GLU A 263 -0.88 25.93 -27.66
C GLU A 263 -1.24 27.23 -26.92
N PHE A 264 -0.25 27.97 -26.40
CA PHE A 264 -0.47 29.36 -26.05
C PHE A 264 -0.61 30.16 -27.35
N PRO A 265 -1.76 30.78 -27.64
CA PRO A 265 -1.89 31.60 -28.83
C PRO A 265 -0.80 32.66 -28.76
N ALA A 266 0.08 32.75 -29.76
CA ALA A 266 1.15 33.75 -29.81
C ALA A 266 0.63 35.19 -29.60
N GLY A 267 -0.67 35.41 -29.84
CA GLY A 267 -1.38 36.65 -29.51
C GLY A 267 -1.44 37.01 -28.03
N VAL A 268 -1.50 36.05 -27.09
CA VAL A 268 -1.59 36.34 -25.65
C VAL A 268 -0.28 36.91 -25.12
N THR A 269 0.86 36.35 -25.54
CA THR A 269 2.18 36.86 -25.16
C THR A 269 2.42 38.27 -25.74
N GLY A 270 2.01 38.52 -26.99
CA GLY A 270 2.09 39.84 -27.61
C GLY A 270 1.22 40.89 -26.90
N VAL A 271 -0.01 40.53 -26.51
CA VAL A 271 -0.93 41.42 -25.78
C VAL A 271 -0.39 41.74 -24.39
N VAL A 272 0.15 40.76 -23.66
CA VAL A 272 0.72 40.98 -22.32
C VAL A 272 1.96 41.89 -22.39
N VAL A 273 2.87 41.65 -23.33
CA VAL A 273 4.05 42.51 -23.53
C VAL A 273 3.63 43.92 -23.96
N GLY A 274 2.64 44.05 -24.85
CA GLY A 274 2.09 45.34 -25.27
C GLY A 274 1.45 46.12 -24.11
N LEU A 275 0.66 45.44 -23.27
CA LEU A 275 0.04 46.04 -22.07
C LEU A 275 1.09 46.48 -21.04
N LEU A 276 2.13 45.67 -20.81
CA LEU A 276 3.22 46.01 -19.90
C LEU A 276 4.01 47.23 -20.39
N LEU A 277 4.28 47.32 -21.70
CA LEU A 277 4.93 48.48 -22.32
C LEU A 277 4.06 49.74 -22.22
N LEU A 278 2.75 49.62 -22.48
CA LEU A 278 1.81 50.73 -22.32
C LEU A 278 1.74 51.22 -20.86
N LEU A 279 1.67 50.30 -19.90
CA LEU A 279 1.72 50.63 -18.47
C LEU A 279 3.02 51.36 -18.10
N ALA A 280 4.17 50.88 -18.58
CA ALA A 280 5.45 51.54 -18.34
C ALA A 280 5.48 52.96 -18.92
N LEU A 281 4.95 53.16 -20.13
CA LEU A 281 4.82 54.49 -20.76
C LEU A 281 3.88 55.40 -19.97
N CYS A 282 2.73 54.90 -19.51
CA CYS A 282 1.81 55.65 -18.66
C CYS A 282 2.45 56.07 -17.33
N ILE A 283 3.18 55.16 -16.68
CA ILE A 283 3.90 55.45 -15.43
C ILE A 283 4.99 56.51 -15.67
N ALA A 284 5.78 56.38 -16.74
CA ALA A 284 6.80 57.37 -17.10
C ALA A 284 6.17 58.74 -17.40
N GLY A 285 5.07 58.77 -18.15
CA GLY A 285 4.30 60.00 -18.43
C GLY A 285 3.76 60.67 -17.16
N LEU A 286 3.19 59.88 -16.24
CA LEU A 286 2.74 60.36 -14.93
C LEU A 286 3.88 60.95 -14.10
N PHE A 287 5.06 60.32 -14.14
CA PHE A 287 6.24 60.78 -13.42
C PHE A 287 6.77 62.10 -13.98
N ILE A 288 6.82 62.24 -15.31
CA ILE A 288 7.20 63.49 -16.00
C ILE A 288 6.17 64.59 -15.71
N TRP A 289 4.88 64.29 -15.77
CA TRP A 289 3.81 65.25 -15.48
C TRP A 289 3.87 65.75 -14.03
N ARG A 290 4.04 64.85 -13.04
CA ARG A 290 4.26 65.24 -11.63
C ARG A 290 5.50 66.10 -11.46
N ARG A 291 6.59 65.78 -12.17
CA ARG A 291 7.83 66.57 -12.13
C ARG A 291 7.65 67.99 -12.68
N ASN A 292 6.88 68.17 -13.76
CA ASN A 292 6.61 69.50 -14.33
C ASN A 292 5.61 70.32 -13.50
N ASN A 293 4.60 69.69 -12.89
CA ASN A 293 3.59 70.42 -12.10
C ASN A 293 4.04 70.78 -10.68
N ASN A 294 5.06 70.12 -10.12
CA ASN A 294 5.64 70.48 -8.83
C ASN A 294 6.67 71.63 -8.91
N GLY A 295 6.82 72.27 -10.08
CA GLY A 295 7.72 73.40 -10.31
C GLY A 295 7.07 74.79 -10.22
N PHE A 296 5.77 74.91 -9.97
CA PHE A 296 5.12 76.24 -9.87
C PHE A 296 5.00 76.69 -8.41
N ILE A 297 6.05 77.35 -7.90
CA ILE A 297 5.98 78.20 -6.72
C ILE A 297 5.73 79.63 -7.24
N PRO A 298 4.56 80.27 -7.00
CA PRO A 298 4.41 81.69 -7.27
C PRO A 298 5.26 82.47 -6.28
N ALA A 299 6.19 83.28 -6.78
CA ALA A 299 6.89 84.26 -5.97
C ALA A 299 5.91 85.39 -5.59
N ASN A 300 5.86 85.72 -4.29
CA ASN A 300 5.15 86.88 -3.76
C ASN A 300 5.64 88.16 -4.45
N THR A 301 4.70 89.07 -4.73
CA THR A 301 4.98 90.49 -5.01
C THR A 301 4.54 91.29 -3.77
N GLU A 302 5.33 92.29 -3.40
CA GLU A 302 5.19 93.20 -2.25
C GLU A 302 3.78 93.76 -2.01
#